data_AF-Q9Y9A5-F1
#
_entry.id   AF-Q9Y9A5-F1
#
_cell.length_a   1.000
_cell.length_b   1.000
_cell.length_c   1.000
_cell.angle_alpha   90.00
_cell.angle_beta   90.00
_cell.angle_gamma   90.00
#
_symmetry.space_group_name_H-M   'P 1'
#
loop_
_entity.id
_entity.type
_entity.pdbx_description
1 polymer ?
#
loop_
_entity_poly.entity_id
_entity_poly.type
_entity_poly.pdbx_seq_one_letter_code
_entity_poly.pdbx_strand_id
1 'polypeptide(L)' 'MGCDRRILVRAGHELGVPIGKTIIAYGFGDSWTNLLQPFWAIPLLDITRTRARDVFGYTIALMILIAPVAAVTLTLIPY' A
#
# COMPACT_ATOMS: atom_id res chain seq x y z
N MET A 1 5.22 -9.44 14.13
CA MET A 1 5.11 -8.20 13.32
C MET A 1 4.81 -6.97 14.19
N GLY A 2 5.66 -6.62 15.17
CA GLY A 2 5.39 -5.50 16.10
C GLY A 2 6.61 -4.63 16.47
N CYS A 3 7.78 -4.93 15.90
CA CYS A 3 9.00 -4.13 16.11
C CYS A 3 9.10 -3.01 15.07
N ASP A 4 8.72 -3.30 13.82
CA ASP A 4 8.86 -2.39 12.67
C ASP A 4 8.09 -1.08 12.84
N ARG A 5 6.80 -1.16 13.19
CA ARG A 5 5.98 0.04 13.47
C ARG A 5 6.54 0.88 14.63
N ARG A 6 7.15 0.25 15.64
CA ARG A 6 7.78 0.98 16.76
C ARG A 6 9.04 1.73 16.33
N ILE A 7 9.83 1.13 15.44
CA ILE A 7 11.01 1.77 14.84
C ILE A 7 10.58 2.94 13.95
N LEU A 8 9.57 2.75 13.10
CA LEU A 8 9.02 3.81 12.23
C LEU A 8 8.44 4.99 13.01
N VAL A 9 7.65 4.72 14.06
CA VAL A 9 7.08 5.79 14.91
C VAL A 9 8.17 6.54 15.66
N ARG A 10 9.20 5.84 16.14
CA ARG A 10 10.34 6.47 16.81
C ARG A 10 11.17 7.33 15.85
N ALA A 11 11.44 6.83 14.64
CA ALA A 11 12.10 7.59 13.59
C ALA A 11 11.26 8.83 13.19
N GLY A 12 9.95 8.66 12.99
CA GLY A 12 9.04 9.77 12.72
C GLY A 12 9.05 10.84 13.82
N HIS A 13 9.06 10.42 15.08
CA HIS A 13 9.17 11.31 16.24
C HIS A 13 10.52 12.05 16.29
N GLU A 14 11.64 11.37 16.00
CA GLU A 14 12.97 11.99 15.91
C GLU A 14 13.07 13.01 14.76
N LEU A 15 12.34 12.78 13.65
CA LEU A 15 12.22 13.70 12.51
C LEU A 15 11.16 14.81 12.69
N GLY A 16 10.47 14.87 13.84
CA GLY A 16 9.42 15.87 14.10
C GLY A 16 8.14 15.67 13.27
N VAL A 17 7.94 14.49 12.68
CA VAL A 17 6.74 14.16 11.91
C VAL A 17 5.63 13.69 12.85
N PRO A 18 4.39 14.19 12.72
CA PRO A 18 3.26 13.69 13.51
C PRO A 18 3.07 12.18 13.34
N ILE A 19 2.94 11.48 14.46
CA ILE A 19 2.84 10.01 14.52
C ILE A 19 1.70 9.49 13.62
N GLY A 20 0.58 10.23 13.58
CA GLY A 20 -0.56 9.92 12.70
C GLY A 20 -0.15 9.83 11.22
N LYS A 21 0.67 10.76 10.74
CA LYS A 21 1.15 10.73 9.35
C LYS A 21 2.01 9.50 9.07
N THR A 22 2.94 9.19 9.96
CA THR A 22 3.84 8.04 9.79
C THR A 22 3.07 6.72 9.73
N ILE A 23 2.04 6.56 10.57
CA ILE A 23 1.20 5.35 10.58
C ILE A 23 0.38 5.24 9.29
N ILE A 24 -0.23 6.34 8.84
CA ILE A 24 -1.05 6.35 7.62
C ILE A 24 -0.18 6.09 6.38
N ALA A 25 0.99 6.73 6.28
CA ALA A 25 1.93 6.53 5.17
C ALA A 25 2.39 5.07 5.08
N TYR A 26 2.72 4.46 6.23
CA TYR A 26 3.13 3.05 6.27
C TYR A 26 1.98 2.10 5.89
N GLY A 27 0.79 2.28 6.48
CA GLY A 27 -0.36 1.41 6.20
C GLY A 27 -0.85 1.53 4.75
N PHE A 28 -0.80 2.74 4.20
CA PHE A 28 -1.08 2.97 2.77
C PHE A 28 -0.05 2.28 1.88
N GLY A 29 1.25 2.41 2.21
CA GLY A 29 2.33 1.75 1.48
C GLY A 29 2.22 0.21 1.49
N ASP A 30 1.89 -0.37 2.63
CA ASP A 30 1.61 -1.80 2.77
C ASP A 30 0.42 -2.23 1.89
N SER A 31 -0.68 -1.48 1.91
CA SER A 31 -1.86 -1.78 1.07
C SER A 31 -1.57 -1.64 -0.42
N TRP A 32 -0.71 -0.68 -0.80
CA TRP A 32 -0.33 -0.45 -2.19
C TRP A 32 0.53 -1.61 -2.72
N THR A 33 1.57 -2.04 -2.02
CA THR A 33 2.41 -3.15 -2.48
C THR A 33 1.67 -4.49 -2.49
N ASN A 34 0.65 -4.66 -1.66
CA ASN A 34 -0.25 -5.82 -1.70
C ASN A 34 -1.05 -5.95 -3.03
N LEU A 35 -1.12 -4.92 -3.87
CA LEU A 35 -1.66 -5.04 -5.24
C LEU A 35 -0.75 -5.88 -6.15
N LEU A 36 0.56 -5.86 -5.92
CA LEU A 36 1.53 -6.61 -6.71
C LEU A 36 1.49 -8.12 -6.40
N GLN A 37 1.09 -8.48 -5.18
CA GLN A 37 0.96 -9.86 -4.70
C GLN A 37 -0.51 -10.25 -4.51
N PRO A 38 -1.23 -10.62 -5.58
CA PRO A 38 -2.66 -10.90 -5.54
C PRO A 38 -2.96 -12.31 -5.02
N PHE A 39 -2.49 -12.65 -3.81
CA PHE A 39 -2.86 -13.92 -3.16
C PHE A 39 -4.36 -13.96 -2.83
N TRP A 40 -4.94 -12.78 -2.56
CA TRP A 40 -6.37 -12.59 -2.41
C TRP A 40 -7.15 -12.94 -3.69
N ALA A 41 -6.51 -12.95 -4.86
CA ALA A 41 -7.16 -13.24 -6.13
C ALA A 41 -7.23 -14.74 -6.45
N ILE A 42 -6.49 -15.61 -5.75
CA ILE A 42 -6.52 -17.07 -6.02
C ILE A 42 -7.95 -17.64 -5.93
N PRO A 43 -8.75 -17.35 -4.89
CA PRO A 43 -10.13 -17.82 -4.82
C PRO A 43 -11.02 -17.21 -5.90
N LEU A 44 -10.76 -15.95 -6.28
CA LEU A 44 -11.53 -15.28 -7.33
C LEU A 44 -11.29 -15.93 -8.69
N LEU A 45 -10.03 -16.24 -9.01
CA LEU A 45 -9.63 -16.90 -10.25
C LEU A 45 -10.24 -18.30 -10.41
N ASP A 46 -10.43 -19.03 -9.30
CA ASP A 46 -11.10 -20.33 -9.29
C ASP A 46 -12.58 -20.22 -9.70
N ILE A 47 -13.28 -19.22 -9.17
CA ILE A 47 -14.70 -18.97 -9.46
C ILE A 47 -14.88 -18.43 -10.89
N THR A 48 -14.06 -17.46 -11.29
CA THR A 48 -14.21 -16.76 -12.57
C THR A 48 -13.51 -17.46 -13.74
N ARG A 49 -12.77 -18.55 -13.48
CA ARG A 49 -11.95 -19.31 -14.45
C ARG A 49 -11.05 -18.43 -15.31
N THR A 50 -10.65 -17.29 -14.78
CA THR A 50 -9.83 -16.31 -15.50
C THR A 50 -8.36 -16.68 -15.34
N ARG A 51 -7.51 -16.31 -16.30
CA ARG A 51 -6.08 -16.60 -16.16
C ARG A 51 -5.48 -15.62 -15.16
N ALA A 52 -4.64 -16.12 -14.26
CA ALA A 52 -3.92 -15.29 -13.30
C ALA A 52 -3.21 -14.10 -13.99
N ARG A 53 -2.62 -14.34 -15.17
CA ARG A 53 -1.90 -13.31 -15.95
C ARG A 53 -2.73 -12.06 -16.26
N ASP A 54 -4.04 -12.22 -16.45
CA ASP A 54 -4.92 -11.11 -16.82
C ASP A 54 -5.19 -10.22 -15.60
N VAL A 55 -5.34 -10.84 -14.42
CA VAL A 55 -5.50 -10.13 -13.15
C VAL A 55 -4.21 -9.42 -12.73
N PHE A 56 -3.06 -10.11 -12.82
CA PHE A 56 -1.76 -9.51 -12.50
C PHE A 56 -1.44 -8.29 -13.38
N GLY A 57 -1.76 -8.35 -14.68
CA GLY A 57 -1.59 -7.21 -15.58
C GLY A 57 -2.43 -6.00 -15.16
N TYR A 58 -3.68 -6.24 -14.76
CA TYR A 58 -4.57 -5.19 -14.26
C TYR A 58 -4.13 -4.63 -12.91
N THR A 59 -3.69 -5.47 -11.96
CA THR A 59 -3.25 -4.98 -10.65
C THR A 59 -1.96 -4.18 -10.72
N ILE A 60 -1.01 -4.54 -11.60
CA ILE A 60 0.20 -3.75 -11.85
C ILE A 60 -0.15 -2.40 -12.49
N ALA A 61 -1.06 -2.38 -13.47
CA ALA A 61 -1.53 -1.14 -14.08
C ALA A 61 -2.19 -0.21 -13.06
N LEU A 62 -3.05 -0.75 -12.19
CA LEU A 62 -3.62 -0.02 -11.06
C LEU A 62 -2.55 0.48 -10.08
N MET A 63 -1.56 -0.37 -9.75
CA MET A 63 -0.47 0.00 -8.85
C MET A 63 0.29 1.25 -9.35
N ILE A 64 0.52 1.36 -10.65
CA ILE A 64 1.15 2.53 -11.27
C ILE A 64 0.20 3.73 -11.31
N LEU A 65 -1.08 3.50 -11.63
CA LEU A 65 -2.09 4.56 -11.70
C LEU A 65 -2.36 5.23 -10.35
N ILE A 66 -2.37 4.45 -9.28
CA ILE A 66 -2.63 4.93 -7.91
C ILE A 66 -1.39 5.63 -7.35
N ALA A 67 -0.20 5.37 -7.90
CA ALA A 67 1.07 5.94 -7.45
C ALA A 67 1.10 7.48 -7.35
N PRO A 68 0.76 8.23 -8.41
CA PRO A 68 0.72 9.69 -8.34
C PRO A 68 -0.37 10.18 -7.39
N VAL A 69 -1.52 9.50 -7.35
CA VAL A 69 -2.63 9.87 -6.44
C VAL A 69 -2.18 9.73 -4.99
N ALA A 70 -1.55 8.61 -4.65
CA ALA A 70 -0.98 8.34 -3.33
C ALA A 70 0.05 9.39 -2.91
N ALA A 71 0.98 9.71 -3.80
CA ALA A 71 2.03 10.71 -3.55
C ALA A 71 1.41 12.09 -3.30
N VAL A 72 0.44 12.49 -4.11
CA VAL A 72 -0.28 13.76 -3.96
C VAL A 72 -1.07 13.78 -2.66
N THR A 73 -1.83 12.73 -2.35
CA THR A 73 -2.64 12.64 -1.12
C THR A 73 -1.77 12.69 0.14
N LEU A 74 -0.66 11.95 0.19
CA LEU A 74 0.25 11.96 1.35
C LEU A 74 1.04 13.27 1.50
N THR A 75 1.17 14.05 0.43
CA THR A 75 1.89 15.34 0.43
C THR A 75 0.96 16.51 0.73
N LEU A 76 -0.27 16.49 0.21
CA LEU A 76 -1.23 17.59 0.32
C LEU A 76 -2.10 17.54 1.57
N ILE A 77 -2.35 16.37 2.16
CA ILE A 77 -3.12 16.29 3.41
C ILE A 77 -2.30 16.99 4.51
N PRO A 78 -2.79 18.11 5.07
CA PRO A 78 -2.20 18.68 6.28
C PRO A 78 -2.72 17.87 7.47
N TYR A 79 -1.80 17.29 8.22
CA TYR A 79 -2.05 16.50 9.44
C TYR A 79 -1.49 17.23 10.65
#